data_AF-A0A9D8Q338-F1
#
_entry.id   AF-A0A9D8Q338-F1
#
_cell.length_a   1.000
_cell.length_b   1.000
_cell.length_c   1.000
_cell.angle_alpha   90.00
_cell.angle_beta   90.00
_cell.angle_gamma   90.00
#
_symmetry.space_group_name_H-M   'P 1'
#
loop_
_entity.id
_entity.type
_entity.pdbx_description
1 polymer ?
#
loop_
_entity_poly.entity_id
_entity_poly.type
_entity_poly.pdbx_seq_one_letter_code
_entity_poly.pdbx_strand_id
1 'polypeptide(L)'
;MATARKRLGVIVPSSNTIAEEGTLAALAHDSGIAVHFTRLRVVAIGDGADSPAQFDEAHFAAAANLLADAGVGMILWSGTAASWLGWQADRRVTGII
;
A
#
# COMPACT_ATOMS: atom_id res chain seq x y z
N MET A 1 -26.82 15.32 9.45
CA MET A 1 -25.35 15.42 9.34
C MET A 1 -24.86 14.22 8.58
N ALA A 2 -24.14 14.41 7.47
CA ALA A 2 -23.45 13.29 6.82
C ALA A 2 -22.37 12.77 7.79
N THR A 3 -22.38 11.48 8.10
CA THR A 3 -21.31 10.83 8.87
C THR A 3 -19.99 11.04 8.15
N ALA A 4 -18.95 11.47 8.88
CA ALA A 4 -17.63 11.68 8.31
C ALA A 4 -17.14 10.38 7.64
N ARG A 5 -16.84 10.45 6.34
CA ARG A 5 -16.37 9.31 5.55
C ARG A 5 -15.00 8.86 6.08
N LYS A 6 -14.84 7.57 6.39
CA LYS A 6 -13.54 6.98 6.75
C LYS A 6 -12.62 7.02 5.53
N ARG A 7 -11.33 7.21 5.74
CA ARG A 7 -10.32 7.29 4.66
C ARG A 7 -9.33 6.15 4.80
N LEU A 8 -9.23 5.30 3.78
CA LEU A 8 -8.27 4.20 3.66
C LEU A 8 -7.17 4.62 2.68
N GLY A 9 -5.92 4.57 3.11
CA GLY A 9 -4.75 4.69 2.25
C GLY A 9 -4.29 3.31 1.78
N VAL A 10 -3.92 3.16 0.52
CA VAL A 10 -3.41 1.91 -0.04
C VAL A 10 -2.14 2.17 -0.83
N ILE A 11 -1.05 1.54 -0.40
CA ILE A 11 0.22 1.53 -1.13
C ILE A 11 0.19 0.33 -2.09
N VAL A 12 0.46 0.58 -3.37
CA VAL A 12 0.38 -0.43 -4.44
C VAL A 12 1.72 -0.52 -5.19
N PRO A 13 2.20 -1.73 -5.56
CA PRO A 13 3.34 -1.86 -6.47
C PRO A 13 3.10 -1.13 -7.80
N SER A 14 4.10 -0.44 -8.34
CA SER A 14 3.94 0.31 -9.58
C SER A 14 3.54 -0.57 -10.77
N SER A 15 3.99 -1.83 -10.78
CA SER A 15 3.66 -2.83 -11.82
C SER A 15 2.28 -3.50 -11.64
N ASN A 16 1.60 -3.30 -10.51
CA ASN A 16 0.33 -3.97 -10.25
C ASN A 16 -0.83 -3.17 -10.85
N THR A 17 -1.48 -3.74 -11.87
CA THR A 17 -2.58 -3.10 -12.60
C THR A 17 -3.97 -3.46 -12.08
N ILE A 18 -4.09 -4.42 -11.15
CA ILE A 18 -5.39 -4.94 -10.69
C ILE A 18 -5.75 -4.56 -9.25
N ALA A 19 -4.76 -4.19 -8.42
CA ALA A 19 -4.99 -3.97 -6.99
C ALA A 19 -5.95 -2.80 -6.70
N GLU A 20 -5.87 -1.72 -7.47
CA GLU A 20 -6.74 -0.56 -7.32
C GLU A 20 -8.20 -0.93 -7.68
N GLU A 21 -8.40 -1.56 -8.84
CA GLU A 21 -9.72 -2.04 -9.28
C GLU A 21 -10.32 -3.06 -8.29
N GLY A 22 -9.53 -4.02 -7.84
CA GLY A 22 -9.95 -5.03 -6.86
C GLY A 22 -10.33 -4.42 -5.52
N THR A 23 -9.59 -3.41 -5.06
CA THR A 23 -9.91 -2.68 -3.81
C THR A 23 -11.23 -1.93 -3.93
N LEU A 24 -11.44 -1.24 -5.05
CA LEU A 24 -12.68 -0.49 -5.29
C LEU A 24 -13.89 -1.45 -5.42
N ALA A 25 -13.72 -2.57 -6.11
CA ALA A 25 -14.76 -3.59 -6.23
C ALA A 25 -15.13 -4.20 -4.88
N ALA A 26 -14.15 -4.51 -4.03
CA ALA A 26 -14.38 -5.04 -2.68
C ALA A 26 -15.14 -4.06 -1.76
N LEU A 27 -14.98 -2.76 -1.99
CA LEU A 27 -15.61 -1.69 -1.21
C LEU A 27 -16.82 -1.07 -1.90
N ALA A 28 -17.27 -1.61 -3.03
CA ALA A 28 -18.32 -1.01 -3.86
C ALA A 28 -19.65 -0.76 -3.10
N HIS A 29 -19.93 -1.57 -2.08
CA HIS A 29 -21.14 -1.47 -1.26
C HIS A 29 -21.00 -0.57 -0.02
N ASP A 30 -19.80 -0.06 0.27
CA ASP A 30 -19.53 0.80 1.44
C ASP A 30 -19.22 2.24 1.00
N SER A 31 -20.27 3.05 0.93
CA SER A 31 -20.15 4.49 0.65
C SER A 31 -19.52 5.29 1.82
N GLY A 32 -19.35 4.66 2.98
CA GLY A 32 -18.72 5.23 4.16
C GLY A 32 -17.19 5.24 4.12
N ILE A 33 -16.56 4.65 3.09
CA ILE A 33 -15.11 4.56 2.93
C ILE A 33 -14.66 5.29 1.65
N ALA A 34 -13.72 6.21 1.77
CA ALA A 34 -12.96 6.79 0.66
C ALA A 34 -11.60 6.10 0.59
N VAL A 35 -11.17 5.73 -0.61
CA VAL A 35 -9.88 5.07 -0.82
C VAL A 35 -8.93 6.04 -1.52
N HIS A 36 -7.70 6.11 -1.02
CA HIS A 36 -6.62 6.93 -1.56
C HIS A 36 -5.43 6.02 -1.86
N PHE A 37 -4.87 6.13 -3.06
CA PHE A 37 -3.79 5.26 -3.50
C PHE A 37 -2.48 6.03 -3.64
N THR A 38 -1.37 5.36 -3.33
CA THR A 38 -0.02 5.78 -3.73
C THR A 38 0.72 4.57 -4.28
N ARG A 39 1.80 4.80 -5.03
CA ARG A 39 2.55 3.72 -5.68
C ARG A 39 3.98 3.66 -5.19
N LEU A 40 4.45 2.45 -4.95
CA LEU A 40 5.84 2.14 -4.67
C LEU A 40 6.49 1.63 -5.95
N ARG A 41 7.69 2.10 -6.31
CA ARG A 41 8.39 1.60 -7.50
C ARG A 41 8.82 0.15 -7.28
N VAL A 42 8.07 -0.77 -7.87
CA VAL A 42 8.34 -2.21 -7.89
C VAL A 42 8.11 -2.67 -9.32
N VAL A 43 9.18 -3.12 -9.98
CA VAL A 43 9.19 -3.46 -11.41
C VAL A 43 9.70 -4.87 -11.68
N ALA A 44 10.36 -5.50 -10.71
CA ALA A 44 10.85 -6.87 -10.79
C ALA A 44 10.70 -7.59 -9.46
N ILE A 45 10.49 -8.90 -9.51
CA ILE A 45 10.46 -9.82 -8.36
C ILE A 45 11.45 -10.93 -8.69
N GLY A 46 12.50 -11.10 -7.90
CA GLY A 46 13.53 -12.12 -8.16
C GLY A 46 14.61 -12.20 -7.09
N ASP A 47 15.63 -13.01 -7.34
CA ASP A 47 16.80 -13.27 -6.49
C ASP A 47 18.01 -12.36 -6.82
N GLY A 48 17.91 -11.55 -7.87
CA GLY A 48 18.92 -10.55 -8.22
C GLY A 48 19.06 -9.47 -7.15
N ALA A 49 20.29 -8.93 -7.01
CA ALA A 49 20.66 -7.96 -5.98
C ALA A 49 19.79 -6.68 -5.94
N ASP A 50 19.08 -6.35 -7.03
CA ASP A 50 18.18 -5.19 -7.14
C ASP A 50 16.75 -5.46 -6.62
N SER A 51 16.40 -6.72 -6.33
CA SER A 51 15.06 -7.07 -5.85
C SER A 51 14.79 -6.59 -4.41
N PRO A 52 15.72 -6.72 -3.44
CA PRO A 52 15.50 -6.26 -2.06
C PRO A 52 15.45 -4.74 -1.91
N ALA A 53 16.23 -3.99 -2.71
CA ALA A 53 16.33 -2.52 -2.59
C ALA A 53 15.01 -1.79 -2.92
N GLN A 54 14.15 -2.40 -3.75
CA GLN A 54 12.82 -1.89 -4.04
C GLN A 54 11.89 -1.90 -2.82
N PHE A 55 12.24 -2.68 -1.78
CA PHE A 55 11.50 -2.80 -0.53
C PHE A 55 12.19 -2.12 0.66
N ASP A 56 13.09 -1.17 0.40
CA ASP A 56 13.67 -0.32 1.44
C ASP A 56 12.57 0.40 2.22
N GLU A 57 12.67 0.35 3.55
CA GLU A 57 11.77 0.97 4.52
C GLU A 57 11.57 2.47 4.27
N ALA A 58 12.59 3.18 3.79
CA ALA A 58 12.51 4.59 3.46
C ALA A 58 11.49 4.87 2.34
N HIS A 59 11.36 3.97 1.36
CA HIS A 59 10.38 4.12 0.30
C HIS A 59 8.95 3.92 0.81
N PHE A 60 8.75 2.97 1.73
CA PHE A 60 7.47 2.77 2.40
C PHE A 60 7.07 3.96 3.26
N ALA A 61 8.00 4.50 4.06
CA ALA A 61 7.77 5.68 4.89
C ALA A 61 7.38 6.90 4.02
N ALA A 62 8.08 7.13 2.92
CA ALA A 62 7.75 8.21 1.99
C ALA A 62 6.34 8.06 1.38
N ALA A 63 5.97 6.86 0.97
CA ALA A 63 4.63 6.57 0.46
C ALA A 63 3.55 6.74 1.53
N ALA A 64 3.80 6.29 2.75
CA ALA A 64 2.89 6.44 3.89
C ALA A 64 2.67 7.92 4.25
N ASN A 65 3.72 8.75 4.22
CA ASN A 65 3.60 10.18 4.47
C ASN A 65 2.67 10.88 3.47
N LEU A 66 2.75 10.53 2.17
CA LEU A 66 1.82 11.07 1.16
C LEU A 66 0.36 10.72 1.45
N LEU A 67 0.09 9.53 1.98
CA LEU A 67 -1.25 9.13 2.39
C LEU A 67 -1.66 9.82 3.70
N ALA A 68 -0.74 10.00 4.64
CA ALA A 68 -0.96 10.71 5.89
C ALA A 68 -1.34 12.18 5.65
N ASP A 69 -0.76 12.85 4.66
CA ASP A 69 -1.13 14.20 4.23
C ASP A 69 -2.62 14.29 3.79
N ALA A 70 -3.19 13.19 3.28
CA ALA A 70 -4.62 13.08 2.96
C ALA A 70 -5.52 12.79 4.19
N GLY A 71 -4.92 12.63 5.37
CA GLY A 71 -5.62 12.32 6.63
C GLY A 71 -6.29 10.95 6.60
N VAL A 72 -5.62 9.94 6.04
CA VAL A 72 -6.12 8.56 6.09
C VAL A 72 -6.06 8.02 7.53
N GLY A 73 -7.04 7.21 7.91
CA GLY A 73 -7.09 6.58 9.24
C GLY A 73 -6.42 5.20 9.30
N MET A 74 -6.08 4.63 8.15
CA MET A 74 -5.44 3.33 8.01
C MET A 74 -4.66 3.28 6.70
N ILE A 75 -3.51 2.62 6.72
CA ILE A 75 -2.70 2.36 5.52
C ILE A 75 -2.60 0.85 5.31
N LEU A 76 -2.86 0.42 4.07
CA LEU A 76 -2.74 -0.97 3.62
C LEU A 76 -1.60 -1.06 2.58
N TRP A 77 -0.70 -2.01 2.75
CA TRP A 77 0.22 -2.42 1.68
C TRP A 77 -0.39 -3.56 0.86
N SER A 78 -0.70 -3.30 -0.42
CA SER A 78 -1.30 -4.27 -1.35
C SER A 78 -0.25 -4.87 -2.30
N GLY A 79 0.80 -5.47 -1.72
CA GLY A 79 1.90 -6.04 -2.49
C GLY A 79 2.15 -7.51 -2.18
N THR A 80 1.44 -8.40 -2.88
CA THR A 80 1.72 -9.86 -2.87
C THR A 80 3.17 -10.18 -3.26
N ALA A 81 3.77 -9.33 -4.10
CA ALA A 81 5.17 -9.40 -4.51
C ALA A 81 6.18 -9.42 -3.34
N ALA A 82 5.87 -8.76 -2.21
CA ALA A 82 6.76 -8.71 -1.06
C ALA A 82 6.77 -9.99 -0.23
N SER A 83 5.77 -10.88 -0.40
CA SER A 83 5.61 -12.09 0.41
C SER A 83 6.82 -13.05 0.36
N TRP A 84 7.59 -13.00 -0.73
CA TRP A 84 8.84 -13.75 -0.91
C TRP A 84 9.93 -13.37 0.10
N LEU A 85 9.89 -12.15 0.65
CA LEU A 85 10.85 -11.67 1.66
C LEU A 85 10.58 -12.26 3.06
N GLY A 86 9.46 -12.96 3.22
CA GLY A 86 9.03 -13.59 4.45
C GLY A 86 8.42 -12.62 5.46
N TRP A 87 7.79 -13.19 6.47
CA TRP A 87 6.97 -12.47 7.44
C TRP A 87 7.70 -11.35 8.20
N GLN A 88 9.02 -11.48 8.41
CA GLN A 88 9.79 -10.45 9.10
C GLN A 88 9.85 -9.15 8.29
N ALA A 89 9.84 -9.24 6.95
CA ALA A 89 9.77 -8.07 6.08
C ALA A 89 8.40 -7.40 6.22
N ASP A 90 7.31 -8.17 6.25
CA ASP A 90 5.96 -7.63 6.49
C ASP A 90 5.91 -6.87 7.82
N ARG A 91 6.47 -7.42 8.90
CA ARG A 91 6.53 -6.74 10.20
C ARG A 91 7.27 -5.41 10.13
N ARG A 92 8.41 -5.36 9.45
CA ARG A 92 9.20 -4.13 9.33
C ARG A 92 8.42 -3.05 8.60
N VAL A 93 7.80 -3.41 7.48
CA VAL A 93 6.92 -2.51 6.73
C VAL A 93 5.75 -2.02 7.60
N THR A 94 5.01 -2.93 8.24
CA THR A 94 3.87 -2.56 9.12
C THR A 94 4.25 -1.79 10.37
N GLY A 95 5.53 -1.83 10.79
CA GLY A 95 6.02 -1.05 11.93
C GLY A 95 6.31 0.41 11.59
N ILE A 96 6.33 0.75 10.30
CA ILE A 96 6.76 2.05 9.77
C ILE A 96 5.61 2.81 9.12
N ILE A 97 4.63 2.09 8.56
CA ILE A 97 3.40 2.65 7.98
C ILE A 97 2.26 2.67 8.99
#